data_AF-A0A969ID01-F1
#
_entry.id   AF-A0A969ID01-F1
#
_cell.length_a   1.000
_cell.length_b   1.000
_cell.length_c   1.000
_cell.angle_alpha   90.00
_cell.angle_beta   90.00
_cell.angle_gamma   90.00
#
_symmetry.space_group_name_H-M   'P 1'
#
loop_
_entity.id
_entity.type
_entity.pdbx_description
1 polymer ?
#
loop_
_entity_poly.entity_id
_entity_poly.type
_entity_poly.pdbx_seq_one_letter_code
_entity_poly.pdbx_strand_id
1 'polypeptide(L)'
;MAERLALFSGLLQQYAIENGYNRETCFLADMGLPSGSKRFFIYNMPKDSVVNEGLVAHGSCDGGFRVRASFSNKSGSGCSSYGKYKIGKSYYGQYGLAYKLHGLDSSNSNAFERNIVLHSYDCVPEQETHPWPICNSRGCPMTSPGFLNKLKAVIDGSKKPVLLWIYE
;
A
#
# COMPACT_ATOMS: atom_id res chain seq x y z
N MET A 1 -7.48 -0.79 15.97
CA MET A 1 -7.50 -0.89 14.49
C MET A 1 -8.51 0.07 13.89
N ALA A 2 -9.81 -0.06 14.21
CA ALA A 2 -10.88 0.80 13.65
C ALA A 2 -10.61 2.31 13.81
N GLU A 3 -10.23 2.76 15.02
CA GLU A 3 -9.90 4.17 15.28
C GLU A 3 -8.76 4.70 14.41
N ARG A 4 -7.71 3.89 14.20
CA ARG A 4 -6.59 4.26 13.33
C ARG A 4 -7.05 4.38 11.87
N LEU A 5 -7.85 3.42 11.39
CA LEU A 5 -8.38 3.47 10.03
C LEU A 5 -9.26 4.71 9.80
N ALA A 6 -10.16 5.03 10.72
CA ALA A 6 -11.00 6.22 10.66
C ALA A 6 -10.19 7.52 10.68
N LEU A 7 -9.14 7.59 11.51
CA LEU A 7 -8.24 8.75 11.56
C LEU A 7 -7.52 8.95 10.22
N PHE A 8 -6.85 7.92 9.72
CA PHE A 8 -6.06 8.03 8.49
C PHE A 8 -6.96 8.17 7.25
N SER A 9 -8.14 7.56 7.22
CA SER A 9 -9.12 7.75 6.14
C SER A 9 -9.62 9.19 6.09
N GLY A 10 -9.98 9.79 7.23
CA GLY A 10 -10.44 11.17 7.32
C GLY A 10 -9.38 12.18 6.88
N LEU A 11 -8.13 12.00 7.35
CA LEU A 11 -7.00 12.83 6.92
C LEU A 11 -6.74 12.72 5.41
N LEU A 12 -6.85 11.51 4.85
CA LEU A 12 -6.64 11.28 3.42
C LEU A 12 -7.81 11.82 2.59
N GLN A 13 -9.04 11.77 3.10
CA GLN A 13 -10.22 12.34 2.47
C GLN A 13 -10.08 13.86 2.34
N GLN A 14 -9.67 14.53 3.42
CA GLN A 14 -9.42 15.97 3.40
C GLN A 14 -8.35 16.33 2.35
N TYR A 15 -7.22 15.62 2.38
CA TYR A 15 -6.15 15.81 1.40
C TYR A 15 -6.65 15.55 -0.04
N ALA A 16 -7.49 14.53 -0.26
CA ALA A 16 -8.08 14.24 -1.56
C ALA A 16 -9.04 15.32 -2.05
N ILE A 17 -9.78 15.96 -1.15
CA ILE A 17 -10.67 17.09 -1.47
C ILE A 17 -9.85 18.26 -2.00
N GLU A 18 -8.82 18.66 -1.24
CA GLU A 18 -7.95 19.81 -1.51
C GLU A 18 -7.14 19.64 -2.79
N ASN A 19 -6.68 18.42 -3.08
CA ASN A 19 -5.77 18.14 -4.19
C ASN A 19 -6.43 17.46 -5.40
N GLY A 20 -7.77 17.32 -5.38
CA GLY A 20 -8.53 16.84 -6.53
C GLY A 20 -8.42 15.33 -6.81
N TYR A 21 -8.17 14.51 -5.78
CA TYR A 21 -8.10 13.04 -5.88
C TYR A 21 -9.46 12.35 -5.66
N ASN A 22 -9.50 11.01 -5.68
CA ASN A 22 -10.71 10.23 -5.35
C ASN A 22 -11.14 10.49 -3.90
N ARG A 23 -12.41 10.84 -3.70
CA ARG A 23 -13.00 11.23 -2.40
C ARG A 23 -13.92 10.15 -1.80
N GLU A 24 -14.17 9.09 -2.57
CA GLU A 24 -15.06 7.97 -2.22
C GLU A 24 -14.27 6.82 -1.58
N THR A 25 -13.09 6.52 -2.13
CA THR A 25 -12.31 5.35 -1.75
C THR A 25 -10.83 5.66 -1.69
N CYS A 26 -10.19 5.20 -0.62
CA CYS A 26 -8.75 5.24 -0.46
C CYS A 26 -8.21 3.89 0.02
N PHE A 27 -6.90 3.73 -0.08
CA PHE A 27 -6.20 2.56 0.42
C PHE A 27 -5.35 2.92 1.63
N LEU A 28 -5.38 2.06 2.64
CA LEU A 28 -4.65 2.22 3.88
C LEU A 28 -3.81 0.97 4.13
N ALA A 29 -2.52 1.13 4.42
CA ALA A 29 -1.63 0.05 4.77
C ALA A 29 -0.97 0.30 6.13
N ASP A 30 -1.48 -0.37 7.17
CA ASP A 30 -1.04 -0.23 8.56
C ASP A 30 0.10 -1.21 8.86
N MET A 31 1.33 -0.75 8.65
CA MET A 31 2.54 -1.55 8.85
C MET A 31 2.90 -1.77 10.32
N GLY A 32 2.19 -1.11 11.25
CA GLY A 32 2.26 -1.41 12.68
C GLY A 32 1.62 -2.76 13.03
N LEU A 33 0.77 -3.30 12.15
CA LEU A 33 0.24 -4.66 12.26
C LEU A 33 1.24 -5.71 11.72
N PRO A 34 1.28 -6.92 12.31
CA PRO A 34 2.11 -8.02 11.81
C PRO A 34 1.84 -8.33 10.33
N SER A 35 2.87 -8.75 9.60
CA SER A 35 2.75 -9.00 8.15
C SER A 35 1.85 -10.19 7.79
N GLY A 36 1.67 -11.13 8.72
CA GLY A 36 0.71 -12.23 8.59
C GLY A 36 -0.74 -11.86 8.91
N SER A 37 -1.01 -10.62 9.34
CA SER A 37 -2.36 -10.11 9.59
C SER A 37 -2.81 -9.21 8.44
N LYS A 38 -4.12 -9.18 8.16
CA LYS A 38 -4.69 -8.25 7.19
C LYS A 38 -4.42 -6.84 7.65
N ARG A 39 -3.66 -6.13 6.81
CA ARG A 39 -3.14 -4.80 7.12
C ARG A 39 -3.14 -3.86 5.93
N PHE A 40 -3.69 -4.29 4.80
CA PHE A 40 -4.01 -3.43 3.66
C PHE A 40 -5.53 -3.40 3.51
N PHE A 41 -6.11 -2.20 3.49
CA PHE A 41 -7.55 -1.97 3.47
C PHE A 41 -7.95 -1.16 2.25
N ILE A 42 -9.03 -1.58 1.60
CA ILE A 42 -9.84 -0.75 0.71
C ILE A 42 -10.89 -0.08 1.58
N TYR A 43 -10.88 1.24 1.66
CA TYR A 43 -11.68 1.99 2.62
C TYR A 43 -12.67 2.91 1.94
N ASN A 44 -13.95 2.82 2.30
CA ASN A 44 -14.98 3.76 1.89
C ASN A 44 -14.98 4.95 2.86
N MET A 45 -14.50 6.11 2.39
CA MET A 45 -14.31 7.28 3.25
C MET A 45 -15.66 7.91 3.67
N PRO A 46 -16.66 8.10 2.79
CA PRO A 46 -17.96 8.66 3.22
C PRO A 46 -18.74 7.81 4.22
N LYS A 47 -18.60 6.49 4.15
CA LYS A 47 -19.29 5.54 5.03
C LYS A 47 -18.45 5.09 6.23
N ASP A 48 -17.24 5.63 6.38
CA ASP A 48 -16.29 5.24 7.43
C ASP A 48 -16.19 3.71 7.63
N SER A 49 -15.94 2.98 6.53
CA SER A 49 -16.01 1.51 6.55
C SER A 49 -14.99 0.83 5.64
N VAL A 50 -14.51 -0.33 6.09
CA VAL A 50 -13.66 -1.22 5.29
C VAL A 50 -14.53 -1.95 4.27
N VAL A 51 -14.16 -1.85 2.99
CA VAL A 51 -14.81 -2.55 1.87
C VAL A 51 -14.18 -3.92 1.64
N ASN A 52 -12.85 -4.00 1.74
CA ASN A 52 -12.07 -5.22 1.60
C ASN A 52 -10.73 -5.05 2.32
N GLU A 53 -10.12 -6.17 2.67
CA GLU A 53 -8.87 -6.22 3.41
C GLU A 53 -8.01 -7.41 2.96
N GLY A 54 -6.70 -7.28 3.10
CA GLY A 54 -5.73 -8.27 2.65
C GLY A 54 -4.36 -8.10 3.28
N LEU A 55 -3.48 -9.06 2.97
CA LEU A 55 -2.08 -9.02 3.37
C LEU A 55 -1.26 -8.11 2.44
N VAL A 56 -0.22 -7.50 3.00
CA VAL A 56 0.78 -6.76 2.22
C VAL A 56 2.15 -6.94 2.83
N ALA A 57 3.13 -7.32 2.02
CA ALA A 57 4.53 -7.43 2.39
C ALA A 57 5.22 -6.06 2.40
N HIS A 58 6.23 -5.92 3.26
CA HIS A 58 7.11 -4.76 3.32
C HIS A 58 8.52 -5.12 2.79
N GLY A 59 9.33 -4.09 2.58
CA GLY A 59 10.72 -4.25 2.13
C GLY A 59 11.64 -4.89 3.17
N SER A 60 12.58 -5.70 2.68
CA SER A 60 13.65 -6.35 3.47
C SER A 60 14.76 -5.39 3.93
N CYS A 61 14.75 -4.14 3.45
CA CYS A 61 15.83 -3.18 3.67
C CYS A 61 17.21 -3.67 3.19
N ASP A 62 17.24 -4.55 2.18
CA ASP A 62 18.44 -5.22 1.66
C ASP A 62 19.30 -5.90 2.76
N GLY A 63 18.70 -6.23 3.91
CA GLY A 63 19.34 -6.85 5.06
C GLY A 63 18.85 -8.27 5.37
N GLY A 64 18.19 -8.92 4.41
CA GLY A 64 17.57 -10.23 4.60
C GLY A 64 16.14 -10.16 5.16
N PHE A 65 15.62 -11.29 5.64
CA PHE A 65 14.24 -11.39 6.13
C PHE A 65 14.00 -10.52 7.37
N ARG A 66 12.87 -9.80 7.40
CA ARG A 66 12.42 -8.94 8.49
C ARG A 66 10.99 -9.26 8.88
N VAL A 67 10.78 -9.38 10.18
CA VAL A 67 9.46 -9.59 10.78
C VAL A 67 8.68 -8.29 10.88
N ARG A 68 9.35 -7.20 11.27
CA ARG A 68 8.78 -5.86 11.41
C ARG A 68 9.21 -4.97 10.26
N ALA A 69 8.29 -4.10 9.84
CA ALA A 69 8.59 -3.11 8.82
C ALA A 69 9.71 -2.18 9.28
N SER A 70 10.45 -1.64 8.32
CA SER A 70 11.41 -0.57 8.54
C SER A 70 11.38 0.32 7.30
N PHE A 71 11.64 1.61 7.50
CA PHE A 71 11.38 2.60 6.48
C PHE A 71 12.62 3.37 6.07
N SER A 72 12.73 3.65 4.77
CA SER A 72 13.74 4.55 4.23
C SER A 72 13.25 5.12 2.90
N ASN A 73 13.55 6.40 2.67
CA ASN A 73 13.36 7.06 1.38
C ASN A 73 14.64 7.01 0.51
N LYS A 74 15.73 6.40 1.00
CA LYS A 74 17.02 6.36 0.29
C LYS A 74 16.94 5.41 -0.91
N SER A 75 17.46 5.85 -2.05
CA SER A 75 17.60 5.00 -3.23
C SER A 75 18.48 3.77 -2.95
N GLY A 76 18.07 2.62 -3.46
CA GLY A 76 18.76 1.35 -3.22
C GLY A 76 18.72 0.84 -1.77
N SER A 77 17.83 1.36 -0.91
CA SER A 77 17.74 0.89 0.49
C SER A 77 17.00 -0.44 0.67
N GLY A 78 16.24 -0.90 -0.33
CA GLY A 78 15.36 -2.07 -0.20
C GLY A 78 14.22 -1.92 0.82
N CYS A 79 14.10 -0.79 1.52
CA CYS A 79 13.06 -0.55 2.52
C CYS A 79 11.79 0.00 1.88
N SER A 80 10.65 -0.22 2.51
CA SER A 80 9.45 0.56 2.20
C SER A 80 9.62 2.02 2.65
N SER A 81 8.77 2.92 2.19
CA SER A 81 8.68 4.30 2.71
C SER A 81 7.26 4.56 3.21
N TYR A 82 7.10 5.32 4.30
CA TYR A 82 5.79 5.68 4.81
C TYR A 82 5.34 7.02 4.21
N GLY A 83 4.04 7.30 4.26
CA GLY A 83 3.41 8.51 3.72
C GLY A 83 2.33 8.20 2.68
N LYS A 84 1.79 9.27 2.11
CA LYS A 84 0.76 9.26 1.06
C LYS A 84 1.39 9.03 -0.30
N TYR A 85 0.71 8.25 -1.11
CA TYR A 85 1.08 7.93 -2.48
C TYR A 85 -0.10 8.22 -3.39
N LYS A 86 0.19 8.85 -4.53
CA LYS A 86 -0.71 8.81 -5.68
C LYS A 86 -0.44 7.53 -6.46
N ILE A 87 -1.45 6.69 -6.60
CA ILE A 87 -1.39 5.51 -7.48
C ILE A 87 -1.49 6.01 -8.93
N GLY A 88 -0.46 5.73 -9.70
CA GLY A 88 -0.31 6.15 -11.09
C GLY A 88 -0.76 5.09 -12.09
N LYS A 89 -0.24 5.20 -13.31
CA LYS A 89 -0.56 4.27 -14.40
C LYS A 89 -0.05 2.86 -14.09
N SER A 90 -0.78 1.87 -14.59
CA SER A 90 -0.33 0.49 -14.61
C SER A 90 0.71 0.25 -15.72
N TYR A 91 1.48 -0.81 -15.54
CA TYR A 91 2.32 -1.42 -16.56
C TYR A 91 2.49 -2.90 -16.23
N TYR A 92 3.02 -3.68 -17.19
CA TYR A 92 3.40 -5.06 -16.96
C TYR A 92 4.92 -5.13 -16.76
N GLY A 93 5.34 -5.58 -15.57
CA GLY A 93 6.74 -5.78 -15.22
C GLY A 93 7.07 -7.26 -15.02
N GLN A 94 8.23 -7.54 -14.41
CA GLN A 94 8.71 -8.90 -14.14
C GLN A 94 7.72 -9.75 -13.33
N TYR A 95 6.97 -9.13 -12.40
CA TYR A 95 6.00 -9.80 -11.54
C TYR A 95 4.54 -9.61 -12.02
N GLY A 96 4.34 -9.28 -13.29
CA GLY A 96 3.02 -9.04 -13.87
C GLY A 96 2.53 -7.60 -13.72
N LEU A 97 1.22 -7.45 -13.52
CA LEU A 97 0.57 -6.14 -13.39
C LEU A 97 1.12 -5.37 -12.18
N ALA A 98 1.54 -4.14 -12.40
CA ALA A 98 2.02 -3.25 -11.35
C ALA A 98 1.54 -1.81 -11.59
N TYR A 99 1.29 -1.07 -10.51
CA TYR A 99 0.93 0.35 -10.55
C TYR A 99 2.07 1.20 -10.02
N LYS A 100 2.46 2.23 -10.78
CA LYS A 100 3.50 3.17 -10.36
C LYS A 100 3.05 3.95 -9.13
N LEU A 101 3.91 4.07 -8.12
CA LEU A 101 3.61 4.87 -6.93
C LEU A 101 4.41 6.18 -6.95
N HIS A 102 3.70 7.30 -6.83
CA HIS A 102 4.30 8.61 -6.69
C HIS A 102 4.18 9.05 -5.24
N GLY A 103 5.31 9.26 -4.56
CA GLY A 103 5.33 9.80 -3.20
C GLY A 103 4.82 11.24 -3.16
N LEU A 104 4.03 11.55 -2.14
CA LEU A 104 3.44 12.87 -1.91
C LEU A 104 3.95 13.53 -0.63
N ASP A 105 4.72 12.81 0.19
CA ASP A 105 5.31 13.28 1.44
C ASP A 105 6.85 13.23 1.33
N SER A 106 7.55 14.05 2.13
CA SER A 106 9.04 14.07 2.14
C SER A 106 9.66 12.71 2.52
N SER A 107 8.94 11.90 3.28
CA SER A 107 9.32 10.54 3.69
C SER A 107 9.25 9.51 2.57
N ASN A 108 8.60 9.82 1.44
CA ASN A 108 8.47 8.91 0.30
C ASN A 108 8.69 9.59 -1.06
N SER A 109 9.21 10.81 -1.10
CA SER A 109 9.40 11.62 -2.31
C SER A 109 10.17 10.90 -3.43
N ASN A 110 11.08 9.97 -3.08
CA ASN A 110 11.87 9.25 -4.07
C ASN A 110 11.17 7.98 -4.58
N ALA A 111 9.95 7.66 -4.15
CA ALA A 111 9.28 6.39 -4.46
C ALA A 111 9.21 6.09 -5.96
N PHE A 112 8.89 7.10 -6.78
CA PHE A 112 8.80 6.92 -8.23
C PHE A 112 10.19 6.64 -8.85
N GLU A 113 11.20 7.43 -8.48
CA GLU A 113 12.58 7.27 -8.95
C GLU A 113 13.20 5.94 -8.49
N ARG A 114 12.79 5.45 -7.32
CA ARG A 114 13.17 4.16 -6.75
C ARG A 114 12.44 2.97 -7.40
N ASN A 115 11.58 3.21 -8.39
CA ASN A 115 10.73 2.20 -9.02
C ASN A 115 9.85 1.44 -8.00
N ILE A 116 9.38 2.14 -6.96
CA ILE A 116 8.42 1.58 -6.01
C ILE A 116 7.05 1.50 -6.67
N VAL A 117 6.47 0.31 -6.65
CA VAL A 117 5.21 -0.01 -7.33
C VAL A 117 4.31 -0.83 -6.43
N LEU A 118 2.99 -0.71 -6.61
CA LEU A 118 2.01 -1.63 -6.02
C LEU A 118 1.82 -2.80 -6.98
N HIS A 119 2.15 -4.00 -6.54
CA HIS A 119 2.05 -5.22 -7.36
C HIS A 119 1.71 -6.43 -6.50
N SER A 120 1.49 -7.58 -7.14
CA SER A 120 1.31 -8.86 -6.48
C SER A 120 2.52 -9.76 -6.64
N TYR A 121 2.62 -10.75 -5.77
CA TYR A 121 3.48 -11.92 -5.99
C TYR A 121 2.95 -13.13 -5.22
N ASP A 122 3.12 -14.32 -5.78
CA ASP A 122 2.50 -15.57 -5.27
C ASP A 122 3.00 -15.97 -3.87
N CYS A 123 4.13 -15.40 -3.41
CA CYS A 123 4.60 -15.63 -2.05
C CYS A 123 3.71 -14.99 -0.97
N VAL A 124 2.83 -14.04 -1.34
CA VAL A 124 1.90 -13.40 -0.40
C VAL A 124 0.60 -14.22 -0.38
N PRO A 125 0.25 -14.84 0.76
CA PRO A 125 -0.96 -15.65 0.88
C PRO A 125 -2.24 -14.83 0.72
N GLU A 126 -3.30 -15.47 0.23
CA GLU A 126 -4.64 -14.87 0.15
C GLU A 126 -5.33 -14.73 1.52
N GLN A 127 -4.93 -15.55 2.49
CA GLN A 127 -5.50 -15.60 3.84
C GLN A 127 -4.44 -15.30 4.90
N GLU A 128 -4.89 -14.85 6.07
CA GLU A 128 -3.99 -14.57 7.20
C GLU A 128 -3.13 -15.77 7.58
N THR A 129 -1.89 -15.48 7.97
CA THR A 129 -0.94 -16.47 8.47
C THR A 129 -0.50 -16.19 9.89
N HIS A 130 -1.00 -15.11 10.51
CA HIS A 130 -0.66 -14.74 11.89
C HIS A 130 -0.82 -15.95 12.85
N PRO A 131 0.16 -16.24 13.72
CA PRO A 131 1.32 -15.41 14.09
C PRO A 131 2.53 -15.45 13.14
N TRP A 132 2.48 -16.22 12.06
CA TRP A 132 3.60 -16.35 11.12
C TRP A 132 3.70 -15.18 10.16
N PRO A 133 4.91 -14.61 9.96
CA PRO A 133 5.12 -13.53 9.00
C PRO A 133 5.07 -14.04 7.55
N ILE A 134 4.77 -13.15 6.61
CA ILE A 134 4.83 -13.42 5.17
C ILE A 134 6.19 -13.00 4.57
N CYS A 135 6.42 -13.35 3.31
CA CYS A 135 7.60 -12.93 2.55
C CYS A 135 7.82 -11.40 2.58
N ASN A 136 9.05 -10.97 2.28
CA ASN A 136 9.38 -9.55 2.09
C ASN A 136 9.55 -9.20 0.61
N SER A 137 9.38 -7.92 0.29
CA SER A 137 9.76 -7.33 -1.00
C SER A 137 11.12 -6.62 -0.89
N ARG A 138 11.50 -5.86 -1.93
CA ARG A 138 12.61 -4.88 -1.88
C ARG A 138 12.13 -3.42 -1.77
N GLY A 139 11.01 -3.22 -1.10
CA GLY A 139 10.46 -1.90 -0.76
C GLY A 139 9.03 -1.67 -1.26
N CYS A 140 8.64 -2.36 -2.32
CA CYS A 140 7.30 -2.30 -2.88
C CYS A 140 6.23 -2.86 -1.90
N PRO A 141 5.06 -2.21 -1.76
CA PRO A 141 3.89 -2.87 -1.21
C PRO A 141 3.48 -4.01 -2.16
N MET A 142 3.63 -5.24 -1.68
CA MET A 142 3.41 -6.45 -2.47
C MET A 142 2.28 -7.27 -1.83
N THR A 143 1.22 -7.54 -2.60
CA THR A 143 0.01 -8.23 -2.10
C THR A 143 -0.15 -9.61 -2.74
N SER A 144 -1.19 -10.36 -2.36
CA SER A 144 -1.60 -11.55 -3.12
C SER A 144 -2.18 -11.15 -4.49
N PRO A 145 -2.16 -12.04 -5.50
CA PRO A 145 -2.79 -11.79 -6.79
C PRO A 145 -4.30 -11.53 -6.69
N GLY A 146 -5.01 -12.30 -5.86
CA GLY A 146 -6.44 -12.13 -5.62
C GLY A 146 -6.78 -10.78 -4.99
N PHE A 147 -5.96 -10.30 -4.04
CA PHE A 147 -6.15 -8.98 -3.45
C PHE A 147 -5.79 -7.86 -4.43
N LEU A 148 -4.73 -8.01 -5.24
CA LEU A 148 -4.41 -7.02 -6.29
C LEU A 148 -5.57 -6.86 -7.30
N ASN A 149 -6.27 -7.94 -7.65
CA ASN A 149 -7.45 -7.86 -8.53
C ASN A 149 -8.57 -7.00 -7.94
N LYS A 150 -8.78 -7.05 -6.61
CA LYS A 150 -9.73 -6.17 -5.92
C LYS A 150 -9.28 -4.72 -5.95
N LEU A 151 -7.99 -4.46 -5.73
CA LEU A 151 -7.41 -3.12 -5.83
C LEU A 151 -7.53 -2.57 -7.26
N LYS A 152 -7.22 -3.39 -8.26
CA LYS A 152 -7.34 -3.09 -9.69
C LYS A 152 -8.75 -2.61 -10.05
N ALA A 153 -9.78 -3.30 -9.58
CA ALA A 153 -11.18 -2.91 -9.86
C ALA A 153 -11.49 -1.48 -9.39
N VAL A 154 -10.93 -1.07 -8.24
CA VAL A 154 -11.09 0.29 -7.71
C VAL A 154 -10.22 1.29 -8.46
N ILE A 155 -8.93 0.97 -8.70
CA ILE A 155 -8.00 1.88 -9.38
C ILE A 155 -8.47 2.17 -10.80
N ASP A 156 -8.74 1.13 -11.58
CA ASP A 156 -9.07 1.26 -13.00
C ASP A 156 -10.50 1.80 -13.23
N GLY A 157 -11.41 1.57 -12.27
CA GLY A 157 -12.77 2.11 -12.30
C GLY A 157 -12.86 3.57 -11.86
N SER A 158 -11.79 4.16 -11.32
CA SER A 158 -11.80 5.49 -10.77
C SER A 158 -11.45 6.57 -11.80
N LYS A 159 -12.29 7.59 -11.93
CA LYS A 159 -12.03 8.77 -12.79
C LYS A 159 -10.91 9.68 -12.27
N LYS A 160 -10.60 9.59 -10.97
CA LYS A 160 -9.56 10.36 -10.29
C LYS A 160 -8.53 9.42 -9.67
N PRO A 161 -7.26 9.82 -9.51
CA PRO A 161 -6.28 8.95 -8.87
C PRO A 161 -6.73 8.54 -7.46
N VAL A 162 -6.58 7.25 -7.16
CA VAL A 162 -6.81 6.69 -5.83
C VAL A 162 -5.54 6.90 -5.00
N LEU A 163 -5.71 7.30 -3.74
CA LEU A 163 -4.60 7.50 -2.82
C LEU A 163 -4.36 6.23 -1.99
N LEU A 164 -3.09 5.94 -1.74
CA LEU A 164 -2.64 4.95 -0.76
C LEU A 164 -1.87 5.66 0.35
N TRP A 165 -2.13 5.33 1.61
CA TRP A 165 -1.27 5.74 2.72
C TRP A 165 -0.64 4.52 3.38
N ILE A 166 0.70 4.46 3.37
CA ILE A 166 1.48 3.49 4.15
C ILE A 166 1.91 4.17 5.45
N TYR A 167 1.56 3.62 6.60
CA TYR A 167 1.88 4.19 7.91
C TYR A 167 2.22 3.09 8.92
N GLU A 168 2.79 3.47 10.05
CA GLU A 168 3.08 2.60 11.20
C GLU A 168 2.45 3.20 12.46
#